data_AF-A0A7J9KAM0-F1
#
_entry.id   AF-A0A7J9KAM0-F1
#
_cell.length_a   1.000
_cell.length_b   1.000
_cell.length_c   1.000
_cell.angle_alpha   90.00
_cell.angle_beta   90.00
_cell.angle_gamma   90.00
#
_symmetry.space_group_name_H-M   'P 1'
#
loop_
_entity.id
_entity.type
_entity.pdbx_description
1 polymer ?
#
loop_
_entity_poly.entity_id
_entity_poly.type
_entity_poly.pdbx_seq_one_letter_code
_entity_poly.pdbx_strand_id
1 'polypeptide(L)'
;ECDLNLDGQINHDEFLKFIQKLTTDTFVVVSQGLLVTLVVAPTVAVATKKATEGVPGVGKVVQKLPNSIYASLVTLAMVWFQTSREGIE
;
A
#
# COMPACT_ATOMS: atom_id res chain seq x y z
N GLU A 1 -18.57 1.38 -26.67
CA GLU A 1 -17.74 0.15 -26.62
C GLU A 1 -18.28 -0.94 -25.68
N CYS A 2 -19.15 -0.65 -24.70
CA CYS A 2 -19.71 -1.68 -23.80
C CYS A 2 -21.19 -1.99 -24.03
N ASP A 3 -21.87 -1.18 -24.84
CA ASP A 3 -23.14 -1.53 -25.48
C ASP A 3 -22.81 -2.48 -26.66
N LEU A 4 -23.04 -3.78 -26.47
CA LEU A 4 -22.63 -4.83 -27.40
C LEU A 4 -23.71 -5.11 -28.44
N ASN A 5 -24.98 -4.90 -28.07
CA ASN A 5 -26.12 -5.07 -28.95
C ASN A 5 -26.49 -3.76 -29.70
N LEU A 6 -25.81 -2.65 -29.39
CA LEU A 6 -25.95 -1.33 -30.00
C LEU A 6 -27.35 -0.73 -29.80
N ASP A 7 -28.01 -1.06 -28.70
CA ASP A 7 -29.36 -0.59 -28.39
C ASP A 7 -29.39 0.76 -27.65
N GLY A 8 -28.21 1.32 -27.34
CA GLY A 8 -28.04 2.58 -26.63
C GLY A 8 -28.28 2.48 -25.11
N GLN A 9 -28.51 1.28 -24.58
CA GLN A 9 -28.70 1.00 -23.17
C GLN A 9 -27.58 0.09 -22.65
N ILE A 10 -27.54 -0.11 -21.34
CA ILE A 10 -26.63 -1.06 -20.70
C ILE A 10 -27.51 -2.02 -19.91
N ASN A 11 -27.56 -3.27 -20.36
CA ASN A 11 -28.22 -4.33 -19.62
C ASN A 11 -27.30 -4.94 -18.55
N HIS A 12 -27.85 -5.82 -17.73
CA HIS A 12 -27.13 -6.46 -16.64
C HIS A 12 -25.87 -7.21 -17.10
N ASP A 13 -25.92 -7.92 -18.21
CA ASP A 13 -24.79 -8.72 -18.70
C ASP A 13 -23.67 -7.85 -19.28
N GLU A 14 -24.03 -6.75 -19.92
CA GLU A 14 -23.09 -5.73 -20.39
C GLU A 14 -22.42 -5.00 -19.24
N PHE A 15 -23.18 -4.67 -18.19
CA PHE A 15 -22.63 -4.10 -16.96
C PHE A 15 -21.61 -5.06 -16.31
N LEU A 16 -21.94 -6.35 -16.22
CA LEU A 16 -21.01 -7.35 -15.67
C LEU A 16 -19.71 -7.45 -16.50
N LYS A 17 -19.81 -7.47 -17.83
CA LYS A 17 -18.63 -7.47 -18.71
C LYS A 17 -17.81 -6.19 -18.58
N PHE A 18 -18.46 -5.05 -18.42
CA PHE A 18 -17.78 -3.78 -18.18
C PHE A 18 -16.98 -3.80 -16.87
N ILE A 19 -17.61 -4.20 -15.77
CA ILE A 19 -16.93 -4.34 -14.48
C ILE A 19 -15.81 -5.36 -14.56
N GLN A 20 -16.02 -6.49 -15.25
CA GLN A 20 -14.99 -7.48 -15.48
C GLN A 20 -13.80 -6.88 -16.23
N LYS A 21 -14.04 -6.12 -17.32
CA LYS A 21 -12.97 -5.46 -18.09
C LYS A 21 -12.20 -4.45 -17.24
N LEU A 22 -12.89 -3.61 -16.46
CA LEU A 22 -12.25 -2.65 -15.55
C LEU A 22 -11.43 -3.34 -14.44
N THR A 23 -11.94 -4.46 -13.93
CA THR A 23 -11.35 -5.13 -12.78
C THR A 23 -10.24 -6.10 -13.18
N THR A 24 -10.26 -6.66 -14.40
CA THR A 24 -9.28 -7.67 -14.83
C THR A 24 -7.85 -7.14 -14.76
N ASP A 25 -7.59 -5.97 -15.34
CA ASP A 25 -6.24 -5.39 -15.34
C ASP A 25 -5.85 -4.90 -13.95
N THR A 26 -6.81 -4.30 -13.22
CA THR A 26 -6.59 -3.81 -11.85
C THR A 26 -6.28 -4.95 -10.88
N PHE A 27 -7.00 -6.07 -10.97
CA PHE A 27 -6.82 -7.23 -10.09
C PHE A 27 -5.47 -7.91 -10.33
N VAL A 28 -5.05 -8.06 -11.58
CA VAL A 28 -3.74 -8.64 -11.91
C VAL A 28 -2.61 -7.75 -11.39
N VAL A 29 -2.68 -6.45 -11.64
CA VAL A 29 -1.63 -5.51 -11.19
C VAL A 29 -1.57 -5.42 -9.66
N VAL A 30 -2.71 -5.31 -8.98
CA VAL A 30 -2.76 -5.21 -7.52
C VAL A 30 -2.34 -6.52 -6.85
N SER A 31 -2.77 -7.68 -7.37
CA SER A 31 -2.38 -8.99 -6.80
C SER A 31 -0.88 -9.27 -6.95
N GLN A 32 -0.31 -9.00 -8.13
CA GLN A 32 1.13 -9.13 -8.35
C GLN A 32 1.92 -8.16 -7.47
N GLY A 33 1.49 -6.89 -7.40
CA GLY A 33 2.11 -5.89 -6.53
C GLY A 33 2.07 -6.30 -5.05
N LEU A 34 0.96 -6.88 -4.60
CA LEU A 34 0.79 -7.37 -3.24
C LEU A 34 1.72 -8.56 -2.93
N LEU A 35 1.80 -9.54 -3.83
CA LEU A 35 2.70 -10.69 -3.69
C LEU A 35 4.18 -10.26 -3.64
N VAL A 36 4.58 -9.35 -4.53
CA VAL A 36 5.94 -8.79 -4.53
C VAL A 36 6.22 -8.05 -3.22
N THR A 37 5.27 -7.22 -2.76
CA THR A 37 5.42 -6.48 -1.50
C THR A 37 5.53 -7.40 -0.30
N LEU A 38 4.75 -8.49 -0.24
CA LEU A 38 4.78 -9.50 0.81
C LEU A 38 6.14 -10.19 0.95
N VAL A 39 6.91 -10.31 -0.13
CA VAL A 39 8.26 -10.92 -0.09
C VAL A 39 9.34 -9.86 0.11
N VAL A 40 9.26 -8.75 -0.61
CA VAL A 40 10.29 -7.71 -0.60
C VAL A 40 10.28 -6.96 0.73
N ALA A 41 9.11 -6.61 1.28
CA ALA A 41 9.06 -5.83 2.52
C ALA A 41 9.71 -6.55 3.71
N PRO A 42 9.42 -7.84 4.01
CA PRO A 42 10.13 -8.58 5.06
C PRO A 42 11.62 -8.74 4.77
N THR A 43 11.99 -8.97 3.50
CA THR A 43 13.40 -9.14 3.11
C THR A 43 14.20 -7.85 3.36
N VAL A 44 13.66 -6.71 2.94
CA VAL A 44 14.24 -5.39 3.18
C VAL A 44 14.30 -5.08 4.67
N ALA A 45 13.23 -5.40 5.43
CA ALA A 45 13.21 -5.22 6.87
C ALA A 45 14.29 -6.04 7.58
N VAL A 46 14.46 -7.32 7.22
CA VAL A 46 15.50 -8.21 7.77
C VAL A 46 16.90 -7.72 7.38
N ALA A 47 17.10 -7.32 6.13
CA ALA A 47 18.40 -6.81 5.66
C ALA A 47 18.79 -5.51 6.40
N THR A 48 17.84 -4.59 6.54
CA THR A 48 18.04 -3.31 7.23
C THR A 48 18.28 -3.51 8.73
N LYS A 49 17.54 -4.44 9.36
CA LYS A 49 17.78 -4.85 10.74
C LYS A 49 19.21 -5.36 10.92
N LYS A 50 19.66 -6.31 10.09
CA LYS A 50 21.04 -6.83 10.15
C LYS A 50 22.10 -5.74 9.95
N ALA A 51 21.85 -4.81 9.03
CA ALA A 51 22.76 -3.69 8.77
C ALA A 51 22.85 -2.70 9.94
N THR A 52 21.79 -2.54 10.72
CA THR A 52 21.74 -1.60 11.86
C THR A 52 22.10 -2.25 13.20
N GLU A 53 21.99 -3.58 13.33
CA GLU A 53 22.45 -4.34 14.49
C GLU A 53 23.98 -4.32 14.67
N GLY A 54 24.73 -4.12 13.59
CA GLY A 54 26.19 -3.95 13.62
C GLY A 54 26.65 -2.55 14.05
N VAL A 55 25.74 -1.60 14.27
CA VAL A 55 26.07 -0.20 14.60
C VAL A 55 25.97 0.02 16.13
N PRO A 56 27.10 0.24 16.83
CA PRO A 56 27.09 0.52 18.26
C PRO A 56 26.28 1.79 18.58
N GLY A 57 25.27 1.68 19.44
CA GLY A 57 24.49 2.82 19.95
C GLY A 57 23.02 2.88 19.51
N VAL A 58 22.66 2.39 18.31
CA VAL A 58 21.28 2.49 17.80
C VAL A 58 20.36 1.36 18.31
N GLY A 59 20.85 0.12 18.34
CA GLY A 59 20.06 -1.05 18.74
C GLY A 59 19.57 -1.03 20.20
N LYS A 60 20.33 -0.43 21.11
CA LYS A 60 19.95 -0.29 22.53
C LYS A 60 18.84 0.74 22.77
N VAL A 61 18.72 1.74 21.90
CA VAL A 61 17.74 2.82 22.05
C VAL A 61 16.37 2.35 21.58
N VAL A 62 16.33 1.63 20.45
CA VAL A 62 15.10 1.05 19.90
C VAL A 62 14.49 0.00 20.84
N GLN A 63 15.32 -0.82 21.50
CA GLN A 63 14.84 -1.81 22.50
C GLN A 63 14.26 -1.18 23.78
N LYS A 64 14.63 0.06 24.11
CA LYS A 64 14.19 0.75 25.34
C LYS A 64 12.98 1.65 25.14
N LEU A 65 12.55 1.90 23.91
CA LEU A 65 11.37 2.71 23.65
C LEU A 65 10.09 1.89 23.88
N PRO A 66 9.16 2.33 24.74
CA PRO A 66 7.85 1.72 24.87
C PRO A 66 7.06 1.81 23.56
N ASN A 67 6.26 0.78 23.25
CA ASN A 67 5.40 0.74 22.06
C ASN A 67 4.49 1.97 21.91
N SER A 68 4.07 2.59 23.03
CA SER A 68 3.24 3.79 23.01
C SER A 68 3.94 5.01 22.40
N ILE A 69 5.25 5.17 22.64
CA ILE A 69 6.03 6.28 22.08
C ILE A 69 6.27 6.06 20.58
N TYR A 70 6.48 4.81 20.16
CA TYR A 70 6.52 4.47 18.73
C TYR A 70 5.19 4.80 18.04
N ALA A 71 4.06 4.36 18.62
CA ALA A 71 2.75 4.63 18.07
C ALA A 71 2.47 6.14 17.94
N SER A 72 2.84 6.94 18.95
CA SER A 72 2.63 8.40 18.89
C SER A 72 3.49 9.07 17.82
N LEU A 73 4.77 8.67 17.67
CA LEU A 73 5.67 9.24 16.66
C LEU A 73 5.20 8.89 15.24
N VAL A 74 4.78 7.65 15.02
CA VAL A 74 4.24 7.20 13.72
C VAL A 74 2.95 7.95 13.40
N THR A 75 2.04 8.07 14.37
CA THR A 75 0.77 8.81 14.20
C THR A 75 1.05 10.27 13.85
N LEU A 76 1.97 10.92 14.56
CA LEU A 76 2.34 12.32 14.31
C LEU A 76 2.96 12.51 12.92
N ALA A 77 3.86 11.61 12.51
CA ALA A 77 4.43 11.64 11.17
C ALA A 77 3.38 11.45 10.07
N MET A 78 2.38 10.60 10.31
CA MET A 78 1.31 10.33 9.36
C MET A 78 0.35 11.52 9.23
N VAL A 79 0.00 12.19 10.34
CA VAL A 79 -0.79 13.43 10.33
C VAL A 79 -0.04 14.54 9.59
N TRP A 80 1.26 14.68 9.84
CA TRP A 80 2.07 15.67 9.14
C TRP A 80 2.15 15.37 7.62
N PHE A 81 2.32 14.11 7.25
CA PHE A 81 2.33 13.72 5.85
C PHE A 81 0.98 13.98 5.14
N GLN A 82 -0.14 13.76 5.83
CA GLN A 82 -1.48 14.07 5.31
C GLN A 82 -1.67 15.57 5.11
N THR A 83 -1.35 16.41 6.12
CA THR A 83 -1.53 17.86 6.00
C THR A 83 -0.66 18.47 4.90
N SER A 84 0.54 17.92 4.65
CA SER A 84 1.38 18.36 3.52
C SER A 84 0.83 17.99 2.15
N ARG A 85 -0.08 17.01 2.05
CA ARG A 85 -0.71 16.60 0.79
C ARG A 85 -2.05 17.30 0.55
N GLU A 86 -2.75 17.69 1.61
CA GLU A 86 -3.98 18.50 1.53
C GLU A 86 -3.71 19.97 1.18
N GLY A 87 -2.46 20.44 1.26
CA GLY A 87 -2.04 21.77 0.85
C GLY A 87 -1.62 21.92 -0.63
N ILE A 88 -1.89 20.92 -1.47
CA ILE A 88 -1.62 20.93 -2.93
C ILE A 88 -2.93 20.68 -3.70
N GLU A 89 -3.96 21.46 -3.38
CA GLU A 89 -5.11 21.72 -4.27
C GLU A 89 -5.22 23.23 -4.53
#